data_AF-A0A6J6NJK1-F1
#
_entry.id   AF-A0A6J6NJK1-F1
#
_cell.length_a   1.000
_cell.length_b   1.000
_cell.length_c   1.000
_cell.angle_alpha   90.00
_cell.angle_beta   90.00
_cell.angle_gamma   90.00
#
_symmetry.space_group_name_H-M   'P 1'
#
loop_
_entity.id
_entity.type
_entity.pdbx_description
1 polymer ?
#
loop_
_entity_poly.entity_id
_entity_poly.type
_entity_poly.pdbx_seq_one_letter_code
_entity_poly.pdbx_strand_id
1 'polypeptide(L)'
;MVRLPDSLNERVESVRTALADALRDRVIGDNAEDKQAAVMLTPGPRWFAPDRPIHKVHTDASMFIGGMRALLFQSLHPLTMAGVAQHSDYRNDPWGRLQRTADFLAATTFGPADLAQQTIDRIRTVHTRVVGTASDGRAYSANDPHLLRWVHVAEVDSFLRAYQAYGADTLTAEEADGYVEDMAVIARALGVPAPPTSVQGLRDQLAMYRYELKGTTESADVAKYLLLEPPLPFTSKIPYSLISAAAIALLPVWARVELKLPYLPVAEKIVVKPIGQFVASTIRWATAVNQPETTADAVTDTVETASN
;
A
#
# COMPACT_ATOMS: atom_id res chain seq x y z
N MET A 1 -0.21 -21.15 -29.27
CA MET A 1 0.07 -21.52 -27.86
C MET A 1 1.34 -22.36 -27.87
N VAL A 2 2.51 -21.77 -27.59
CA VAL A 2 3.79 -22.51 -27.57
C VAL A 2 3.90 -23.13 -26.17
N ARG A 3 3.80 -24.46 -26.09
CA ARG A 3 3.97 -25.22 -24.84
C ARG A 3 5.46 -25.19 -24.48
N LEU A 4 5.81 -24.53 -23.38
CA LEU A 4 7.17 -24.52 -22.87
C LEU A 4 7.54 -25.94 -22.40
N PRO A 5 8.80 -26.38 -22.56
CA PRO A 5 9.28 -27.68 -22.04
C PRO A 5 9.03 -27.80 -20.53
N ASP A 6 8.69 -28.99 -20.03
CA ASP A 6 8.33 -29.21 -18.62
C ASP A 6 9.44 -28.77 -17.63
N SER A 7 10.70 -28.95 -18.01
CA SER A 7 11.86 -28.50 -17.22
C SER A 7 12.01 -26.98 -17.14
N LEU A 8 11.44 -26.23 -18.10
CA LEU A 8 11.34 -24.78 -18.07
C LEU A 8 10.17 -24.35 -17.19
N ASN A 9 9.04 -25.07 -17.22
CA ASN A 9 7.89 -24.79 -16.34
C ASN A 9 8.24 -25.01 -14.86
N GLU A 10 8.95 -26.09 -14.52
CA GLU A 10 9.42 -26.35 -13.15
C GLU A 10 10.36 -25.27 -12.63
N ARG A 11 11.29 -24.79 -13.48
CA ARG A 11 12.19 -23.68 -13.12
C ARG A 11 11.45 -22.37 -12.95
N VAL A 12 10.48 -22.10 -13.81
CA VAL A 12 9.64 -20.90 -13.77
C VAL A 12 8.79 -20.90 -12.49
N GLU A 13 8.14 -22.01 -12.13
CA GLU A 13 7.37 -22.16 -10.89
C GLU A 13 8.25 -22.14 -9.63
N SER A 14 9.47 -22.69 -9.68
CA SER A 14 10.44 -22.57 -8.58
C SER A 14 10.83 -21.12 -8.33
N VAL A 15 11.11 -20.35 -9.38
CA VAL A 15 11.44 -18.91 -9.28
C VAL A 15 10.23 -18.11 -8.78
N ARG A 16 9.03 -18.45 -9.25
CA ARG A 16 7.76 -17.85 -8.82
C ARG A 16 7.54 -18.00 -7.32
N THR A 17 7.65 -19.23 -6.83
CA THR A 17 7.43 -19.61 -5.43
C THR A 17 8.45 -18.91 -4.54
N ALA A 18 9.73 -18.91 -4.93
CA ALA A 18 10.78 -18.20 -4.19
C ALA A 18 10.53 -16.68 -4.10
N LEU A 19 9.99 -16.06 -5.17
CA LEU A 19 9.65 -14.64 -5.17
C LEU A 19 8.41 -14.35 -4.30
N ALA A 20 7.39 -15.20 -4.36
CA ALA A 20 6.18 -15.09 -3.55
C ALA A 20 6.52 -15.25 -2.05
N ASP A 21 7.35 -16.23 -1.71
CA ASP A 21 7.78 -16.48 -0.33
C ASP A 21 8.64 -15.33 0.19
N ALA A 22 9.57 -14.81 -0.61
CA ALA A 22 10.40 -13.66 -0.24
C ALA A 22 9.59 -12.37 -0.03
N LEU A 23 8.49 -12.20 -0.78
CA LEU A 23 7.54 -11.10 -0.58
C LEU A 23 6.69 -11.34 0.67
N ARG A 24 6.17 -12.55 0.88
CA ARG A 24 5.34 -12.92 2.03
C ARG A 24 6.09 -12.75 3.35
N ASP A 25 7.32 -13.28 3.42
CA ASP A 25 8.21 -13.18 4.58
C ASP A 25 8.49 -11.73 4.97
N ARG A 26 8.74 -10.87 3.98
CA ARG A 26 9.01 -9.44 4.22
C ARG A 26 7.76 -8.62 4.59
N VAL A 27 6.60 -8.96 4.05
CA VAL A 27 5.36 -8.16 4.18
C VAL A 27 4.51 -8.61 5.36
N ILE A 28 4.38 -9.90 5.59
CA ILE A 28 3.51 -10.46 6.64
C ILE A 28 4.34 -10.84 7.89
N GLY A 29 5.59 -11.26 7.68
CA GLY A 29 6.50 -11.68 8.75
C GLY A 29 6.22 -13.08 9.27
N ASP A 30 6.72 -13.37 10.48
CA ASP A 30 6.50 -14.64 11.16
C ASP A 30 5.00 -14.94 11.35
N ASN A 31 4.63 -16.22 11.29
CA ASN A 31 3.25 -16.72 11.40
C ASN A 31 2.30 -16.14 10.33
N ALA A 32 2.80 -15.94 9.11
CA ALA A 32 2.05 -15.35 8.02
C ALA A 32 0.73 -16.07 7.72
N GLU A 33 0.72 -17.40 7.79
CA GLU A 33 -0.46 -18.22 7.55
C GLU A 33 -1.53 -18.00 8.63
N ASP A 34 -1.13 -17.96 9.89
CA ASP A 34 -2.05 -17.71 11.02
C ASP A 34 -2.64 -16.29 10.95
N LYS A 35 -1.82 -15.28 10.64
CA LYS A 35 -2.29 -13.91 10.45
C LYS A 35 -3.26 -13.80 9.28
N GLN A 36 -2.94 -14.42 8.15
CA GLN A 36 -3.80 -14.44 6.99
C GLN A 36 -5.13 -15.16 7.29
N ALA A 37 -5.08 -16.29 7.98
CA ALA A 37 -6.26 -17.02 8.43
C ALA A 37 -7.13 -16.17 9.36
N ALA A 38 -6.53 -15.50 10.35
CA ALA A 38 -7.23 -14.63 11.28
C ALA A 38 -7.95 -13.46 10.59
N VAL A 39 -7.35 -12.90 9.53
CA VAL A 39 -7.95 -11.81 8.76
C VAL A 39 -9.01 -12.33 7.78
N MET A 40 -8.72 -13.40 7.05
CA MET A 40 -9.55 -13.83 5.92
C MET A 40 -10.66 -14.82 6.30
N LEU A 41 -10.38 -15.75 7.21
CA LEU A 41 -11.21 -16.92 7.50
C LEU A 41 -12.06 -16.76 8.77
N THR A 42 -11.74 -15.81 9.63
CA THR A 42 -12.54 -15.56 10.84
C THR A 42 -13.95 -15.09 10.46
N PRO A 43 -15.01 -15.77 10.96
CA PRO A 43 -16.39 -15.34 10.71
C PRO A 43 -16.72 -14.01 11.36
N GLY A 44 -17.60 -13.22 10.74
CA GLY A 44 -18.10 -11.97 11.30
C GLY A 44 -18.46 -10.93 10.22
N PRO A 45 -19.19 -9.86 10.60
CA PRO A 45 -19.40 -8.73 9.71
C PRO A 45 -18.06 -8.06 9.38
N ARG A 46 -17.93 -7.51 8.17
CA ARG A 46 -16.75 -6.77 7.68
C ARG A 46 -17.15 -5.33 7.39
N TRP A 47 -16.22 -4.38 7.46
CA TRP A 47 -16.51 -2.99 7.07
C TRP A 47 -16.81 -2.84 5.59
N PHE A 48 -16.18 -3.65 4.75
CA PHE A 48 -16.32 -3.59 3.32
C PHE A 48 -16.80 -4.95 2.78
N ALA A 49 -17.76 -4.89 1.86
CA ALA A 49 -18.18 -6.07 1.13
C ALA A 49 -17.10 -6.49 0.12
N PRO A 50 -16.96 -7.79 -0.21
CA PRO A 50 -15.89 -8.28 -1.07
C PRO A 50 -15.82 -7.66 -2.48
N ASP A 51 -16.93 -7.11 -2.97
CA ASP A 51 -17.06 -6.45 -4.27
C ASP A 51 -16.71 -4.95 -4.25
N ARG A 52 -16.45 -4.38 -3.07
CA ARG A 52 -16.07 -2.96 -2.94
C ARG A 52 -14.71 -2.68 -3.60
N PRO A 53 -14.52 -1.48 -4.19
CA PRO A 53 -13.27 -1.12 -4.88
C PRO A 53 -12.01 -1.22 -4.01
N ILE A 54 -12.10 -0.99 -2.70
CA ILE A 54 -10.96 -1.14 -1.78
C ILE A 54 -10.32 -2.54 -1.82
N HIS A 55 -11.12 -3.60 -2.02
CA HIS A 55 -10.58 -4.96 -2.18
C HIS A 55 -9.74 -5.07 -3.46
N LYS A 56 -10.23 -4.51 -4.58
CA LYS A 56 -9.49 -4.51 -5.86
C LYS A 56 -8.15 -3.81 -5.72
N VAL A 57 -8.11 -2.65 -5.08
CA VAL A 57 -6.87 -1.88 -4.90
C VAL A 57 -5.91 -2.58 -3.94
N HIS A 58 -6.39 -3.01 -2.76
CA HIS A 58 -5.51 -3.50 -1.69
C HIS A 58 -4.98 -4.92 -1.89
N THR A 59 -5.60 -5.71 -2.77
CA THR A 59 -5.07 -7.04 -3.18
C THR A 59 -4.05 -6.95 -4.32
N ASP A 60 -3.92 -5.79 -4.97
CA ASP A 60 -3.13 -5.63 -6.17
C ASP A 60 -1.64 -5.40 -5.90
N ALA A 61 -0.78 -5.96 -6.73
CA ALA A 61 0.66 -5.77 -6.67
C ALA A 61 1.12 -4.30 -6.76
N SER A 62 0.32 -3.43 -7.38
CA SER A 62 0.58 -1.99 -7.43
C SER A 62 0.63 -1.33 -6.04
N MET A 63 0.10 -1.98 -4.99
CA MET A 63 0.24 -1.54 -3.60
C MET A 63 1.69 -1.33 -3.17
N PHE A 64 2.66 -2.11 -3.68
CA PHE A 64 4.07 -1.88 -3.38
C PHE A 64 4.59 -0.55 -3.92
N ILE A 65 4.17 -0.20 -5.14
CA ILE A 65 4.52 1.07 -5.79
C ILE A 65 3.79 2.22 -5.07
N GLY A 66 2.51 2.04 -4.76
CA GLY A 66 1.72 3.02 -4.03
C GLY A 66 2.25 3.26 -2.61
N GLY A 67 2.67 2.23 -1.89
CA GLY A 67 3.24 2.33 -0.56
C GLY A 67 4.57 3.08 -0.56
N MET A 68 5.46 2.76 -1.50
CA MET A 68 6.72 3.51 -1.69
C MET A 68 6.45 4.99 -1.99
N ARG A 69 5.48 5.28 -2.87
CA ARG A 69 5.09 6.67 -3.16
C ARG A 69 4.51 7.36 -1.93
N ALA A 70 3.66 6.67 -1.16
CA ALA A 70 3.04 7.21 0.05
C ALA A 70 4.09 7.61 1.07
N LEU A 71 5.08 6.74 1.33
CA LEU A 71 6.18 7.03 2.27
C LEU A 71 6.97 8.28 1.86
N LEU A 72 7.35 8.37 0.58
CA LEU A 72 8.05 9.54 0.05
C LEU A 72 7.17 10.80 0.14
N PHE A 73 5.90 10.70 -0.25
CA PHE A 73 5.02 11.85 -0.30
C PHE A 73 4.68 12.36 1.09
N GLN A 74 4.29 11.48 2.01
CA GLN A 74 3.98 11.81 3.41
C GLN A 74 5.14 12.49 4.14
N SER A 75 6.38 12.12 3.81
CA SER A 75 7.60 12.70 4.42
C SER A 75 7.76 14.20 4.18
N LEU A 76 7.03 14.78 3.22
CA LEU A 76 7.10 16.21 2.90
C LEU A 76 6.37 17.11 3.90
N HIS A 77 5.57 16.56 4.80
CA HIS A 77 4.98 17.37 5.87
C HIS A 77 5.94 17.40 7.08
N PRO A 78 6.50 18.57 7.44
CA PRO A 78 7.57 18.65 8.45
C PRO A 78 7.19 18.07 9.82
N LEU A 79 5.96 18.33 10.29
CA LEU A 79 5.51 17.84 11.60
C LEU A 79 5.29 16.33 11.62
N THR A 80 4.65 15.78 10.59
CA THR A 80 4.52 14.33 10.39
C THR A 80 5.89 13.67 10.33
N MET A 81 6.83 14.25 9.58
CA MET A 81 8.19 13.71 9.46
C MET A 81 8.97 13.83 10.77
N ALA A 82 8.78 14.89 11.56
CA ALA A 82 9.36 14.98 12.90
C ALA A 82 8.85 13.86 13.82
N GLY A 83 7.54 13.59 13.81
CA GLY A 83 6.94 12.48 14.55
C GLY A 83 7.51 11.13 14.15
N VAL A 84 7.73 10.91 12.85
CA VAL A 84 8.48 9.74 12.36
C VAL A 84 9.91 9.79 12.91
N ALA A 85 10.73 10.78 12.57
CA ALA A 85 12.14 10.82 12.95
C ALA A 85 12.41 10.62 14.45
N GLN A 86 11.53 11.13 15.33
CA GLN A 86 11.71 11.09 16.78
C GLN A 86 11.15 9.84 17.46
N HIS A 87 10.12 9.20 16.90
CA HIS A 87 9.46 8.03 17.53
C HIS A 87 9.54 6.76 16.68
N SER A 88 10.22 6.82 15.54
CA SER A 88 10.25 5.75 14.56
C SER A 88 11.61 5.05 14.51
N ASP A 89 11.68 3.79 14.95
CA ASP A 89 12.84 2.94 14.69
C ASP A 89 12.89 2.38 13.26
N TYR A 90 12.64 3.22 12.24
CA TYR A 90 12.60 2.74 10.85
C TYR A 90 13.97 2.34 10.30
N ARG A 91 15.07 2.81 10.91
CA ARG A 91 16.43 2.47 10.47
C ARG A 91 16.85 1.09 10.92
N ASN A 92 16.52 0.71 12.17
CA ASN A 92 16.88 -0.60 12.71
C ASN A 92 15.76 -1.66 12.52
N ASP A 93 14.49 -1.24 12.43
CA ASP A 93 13.33 -2.12 12.20
C ASP A 93 12.45 -1.65 11.00
N PRO A 94 12.97 -1.66 9.76
CA PRO A 94 12.20 -1.29 8.56
C PRO A 94 11.15 -2.34 8.20
N TRP A 95 11.46 -3.63 8.38
CA TRP A 95 10.54 -4.71 8.04
C TRP A 95 9.41 -4.87 9.05
N GLY A 96 9.69 -4.74 10.35
CA GLY A 96 8.62 -4.68 11.33
C GLY A 96 7.73 -3.45 11.13
N ARG A 97 8.23 -2.33 10.60
CA ARG A 97 7.37 -1.22 10.18
C ARG A 97 6.47 -1.56 9.02
N LEU A 98 7.04 -2.11 7.95
CA LEU A 98 6.27 -2.51 6.80
C LEU A 98 5.17 -3.51 7.20
N GLN A 99 5.52 -4.49 8.03
CA GLN A 99 4.58 -5.48 8.59
C GLN A 99 3.47 -4.83 9.41
N ARG A 100 3.78 -3.87 10.30
CA ARG A 100 2.74 -3.15 11.07
C ARG A 100 1.75 -2.40 10.18
N THR A 101 2.21 -1.79 9.08
CA THR A 101 1.34 -1.14 8.10
C THR A 101 0.54 -2.16 7.29
N ALA A 102 1.16 -3.26 6.87
CA ALA A 102 0.47 -4.34 6.15
C ALA A 102 -0.60 -5.00 7.01
N ASP A 103 -0.30 -5.31 8.27
CA ASP A 103 -1.24 -5.85 9.26
C ASP A 103 -2.41 -4.87 9.48
N PHE A 104 -2.13 -3.56 9.55
CA PHE A 104 -3.17 -2.53 9.65
C PHE A 104 -4.10 -2.53 8.43
N LEU A 105 -3.55 -2.47 7.21
CA LEU A 105 -4.34 -2.46 5.98
C LEU A 105 -5.14 -3.76 5.83
N ALA A 106 -4.54 -4.90 6.15
CA ALA A 106 -5.19 -6.19 6.09
C ALA A 106 -6.37 -6.29 7.07
N ALA A 107 -6.14 -5.91 8.34
CA ALA A 107 -7.18 -5.94 9.37
C ALA A 107 -8.34 -4.98 9.04
N THR A 108 -8.03 -3.76 8.60
CA THR A 108 -9.06 -2.74 8.31
C THR A 108 -9.81 -2.97 7.00
N THR A 109 -9.18 -3.63 6.02
CA THR A 109 -9.81 -3.87 4.71
C THR A 109 -10.55 -5.20 4.66
N PHE A 110 -9.89 -6.28 5.09
CA PHE A 110 -10.38 -7.64 4.87
C PHE A 110 -10.91 -8.29 6.14
N GLY A 111 -10.45 -7.83 7.30
CA GLY A 111 -10.74 -8.43 8.60
C GLY A 111 -12.19 -8.24 9.06
N PRO A 112 -12.62 -9.05 10.05
CA PRO A 112 -13.84 -8.78 10.80
C PRO A 112 -13.87 -7.35 11.38
N ALA A 113 -15.05 -6.75 11.47
CA ALA A 113 -15.24 -5.37 11.88
C ALA A 113 -14.73 -5.07 13.31
N ASP A 114 -14.79 -6.06 14.20
CA ASP A 114 -14.24 -5.99 15.55
C ASP A 114 -12.70 -6.02 15.55
N LEU A 115 -12.07 -6.84 14.71
CA LEU A 115 -10.61 -6.83 14.51
C LEU A 115 -10.15 -5.50 13.92
N ALA A 116 -10.89 -4.99 12.93
CA ALA A 116 -10.63 -3.70 12.31
C ALA A 116 -10.71 -2.57 13.36
N GLN A 117 -11.76 -2.55 14.18
CA GLN A 117 -11.91 -1.56 15.26
C GLN A 117 -10.83 -1.68 16.34
N GLN A 118 -10.51 -2.90 16.78
CA GLN A 118 -9.42 -3.12 17.76
C GLN A 118 -8.07 -2.60 17.23
N THR A 119 -7.82 -2.77 15.93
CA THR A 119 -6.60 -2.28 15.29
C THR A 119 -6.58 -0.74 15.28
N ILE A 120 -7.70 -0.09 14.98
CA ILE A 120 -7.85 1.37 15.09
C ILE A 120 -7.56 1.86 16.51
N ASP A 121 -8.19 1.24 17.52
CA ASP A 121 -8.07 1.66 18.92
C ASP A 121 -6.63 1.50 19.42
N ARG A 122 -5.94 0.43 18.99
CA ARG A 122 -4.52 0.23 19.26
C ARG A 122 -3.66 1.34 18.67
N ILE A 123 -3.89 1.70 17.40
CA ILE A 123 -3.12 2.78 16.75
C ILE A 123 -3.36 4.11 17.44
N ARG A 124 -4.62 4.46 17.73
CA ARG A 124 -4.96 5.69 18.46
C ARG A 124 -4.27 5.74 19.82
N THR A 125 -4.21 4.61 20.53
CA THR A 125 -3.50 4.46 21.80
C THR A 125 -2.00 4.70 21.64
N VAL A 126 -1.36 4.10 20.64
CA VAL A 126 0.07 4.34 20.34
C VAL A 126 0.31 5.81 20.02
N HIS A 127 -0.55 6.43 19.22
CA HIS A 127 -0.44 7.83 18.81
C HIS A 127 -0.56 8.81 19.99
N THR A 128 -1.17 8.43 21.12
CA THR A 128 -1.16 9.27 22.34
C THR A 128 0.24 9.56 22.86
N ARG A 129 1.22 8.70 22.57
CA ARG A 129 2.61 8.83 23.01
C ARG A 129 3.52 9.45 21.95
N VAL A 130 3.02 9.65 20.74
CA VAL A 130 3.77 10.26 19.63
C VAL A 130 3.46 11.75 19.60
N VAL A 131 4.10 12.46 20.52
CA VAL A 131 4.00 13.90 20.70
C VAL A 131 5.40 14.47 20.89
N GLY A 132 5.65 15.67 20.40
CA GLY A 132 6.96 16.28 20.51
C GLY A 132 7.02 17.66 19.88
N THR A 133 8.24 18.13 19.65
CA THR A 133 8.53 19.42 19.03
C THR A 133 9.45 19.19 17.84
N ALA A 134 9.07 19.70 16.67
CA ALA A 134 9.87 19.62 15.46
C ALA A 134 11.12 20.50 15.57
N SER A 135 12.09 20.28 14.68
CA SER A 135 13.35 21.05 14.63
C SER A 135 13.13 22.56 14.37
N ASP A 136 11.97 22.95 13.84
CA ASP A 136 11.55 24.34 13.67
C ASP A 136 10.77 24.93 14.86
N GLY A 137 10.70 24.22 15.98
CA GLY A 137 10.10 24.69 17.24
C GLY A 137 8.59 24.50 17.36
N ARG A 138 7.91 24.04 16.30
CA ARG A 138 6.47 23.76 16.34
C ARG A 138 6.19 22.43 17.06
N ALA A 139 5.17 22.42 17.90
CA ALA A 139 4.68 21.18 18.52
C ALA A 139 3.95 20.30 17.48
N TYR A 140 3.98 18.99 17.68
CA TYR A 140 3.21 18.03 16.91
C TYR A 140 2.58 16.97 17.82
N SER A 141 1.48 16.39 17.33
CA SER A 141 0.86 15.19 17.89
C SER A 141 0.42 14.28 16.75
N ALA A 142 0.69 12.98 16.83
CA ALA A 142 0.18 12.01 15.85
C ALA A 142 -1.35 11.84 15.90
N ASN A 143 -2.00 12.37 16.95
CA ASN A 143 -3.46 12.44 17.05
C ASN A 143 -4.02 13.78 16.58
N ASP A 144 -3.20 14.70 16.06
CA ASP A 144 -3.69 15.93 15.44
C ASP A 144 -4.53 15.58 14.20
N PRO A 145 -5.84 15.93 14.17
CA PRO A 145 -6.71 15.65 13.04
C PRO A 145 -6.21 16.21 11.69
N HIS A 146 -5.45 17.30 11.72
CA HIS A 146 -4.83 17.89 10.53
C HIS A 146 -3.71 16.98 10.00
N LEU A 147 -2.80 16.53 10.87
CA LEU A 147 -1.71 15.63 10.47
C LEU A 147 -2.22 14.24 10.06
N LEU A 148 -3.24 13.72 10.77
CA LEU A 148 -3.92 12.48 10.39
C LEU A 148 -4.54 12.58 9.00
N ARG A 149 -5.22 13.70 8.70
CA ARG A 149 -5.78 13.94 7.37
C ARG A 149 -4.69 13.99 6.31
N TRP A 150 -3.56 14.66 6.55
CA TRP A 150 -2.43 14.67 5.60
C TRP A 150 -1.96 13.26 5.26
N VAL A 151 -1.65 12.46 6.28
CA VAL A 151 -1.16 11.08 6.11
C VAL A 151 -2.16 10.28 5.28
N HIS A 152 -3.44 10.39 5.61
CA HIS A 152 -4.52 9.72 4.92
C HIS A 152 -4.64 10.14 3.44
N VAL A 153 -4.75 11.44 3.13
CA VAL A 153 -4.94 11.87 1.73
C VAL A 153 -3.72 11.57 0.87
N ALA A 154 -2.51 11.65 1.43
CA ALA A 154 -1.28 11.27 0.72
C ALA A 154 -1.22 9.76 0.46
N GLU A 155 -1.73 8.93 1.37
CA GLU A 155 -1.83 7.48 1.21
C GLU A 155 -2.84 7.10 0.12
N VAL A 156 -4.09 7.58 0.24
CA VAL A 156 -5.18 7.26 -0.70
C VAL A 156 -4.82 7.67 -2.12
N ASP A 157 -4.27 8.88 -2.32
CA ASP A 157 -3.81 9.31 -3.66
C ASP A 157 -2.66 8.47 -4.18
N SER A 158 -1.79 7.97 -3.30
CA SER A 158 -0.67 7.12 -3.72
C SER A 158 -1.13 5.75 -4.19
N PHE A 159 -2.00 5.08 -3.43
CA PHE A 159 -2.54 3.78 -3.82
C PHE A 159 -3.43 3.89 -5.06
N LEU A 160 -4.34 4.87 -5.10
CA LEU A 160 -5.20 5.07 -6.26
C LEU A 160 -4.40 5.36 -7.54
N ARG A 161 -3.37 6.21 -7.49
CA ARG A 161 -2.51 6.49 -8.64
C ARG A 161 -1.72 5.28 -9.08
N ALA A 162 -1.18 4.50 -8.14
CA ALA A 162 -0.44 3.30 -8.47
C ALA A 162 -1.33 2.25 -9.13
N TYR A 163 -2.55 2.05 -8.63
CA TYR A 163 -3.52 1.14 -9.21
C TYR A 163 -3.96 1.62 -10.61
N GLN A 164 -4.34 2.89 -10.77
CA GLN A 164 -4.73 3.41 -12.09
C GLN A 164 -3.59 3.36 -13.12
N ALA A 165 -2.32 3.35 -12.68
CA ALA A 165 -1.18 3.26 -13.58
C ALA A 165 -0.74 1.82 -13.89
N TYR A 166 -0.82 0.92 -12.89
CA TYR A 166 -0.14 -0.38 -12.89
C TYR A 166 -1.00 -1.56 -12.38
N GLY A 167 -2.25 -1.30 -12.02
CA GLY A 167 -3.22 -2.32 -11.60
C GLY A 167 -3.52 -3.32 -12.72
N ALA A 168 -4.13 -4.46 -12.36
CA ALA A 168 -4.58 -5.46 -13.35
C ALA A 168 -5.57 -4.84 -14.33
N ASP A 169 -6.47 -4.04 -13.76
CA ASP A 169 -7.52 -3.33 -14.45
C ASP A 169 -7.48 -1.85 -14.08
N THR A 170 -8.25 -1.06 -14.81
CA THR A 170 -8.43 0.38 -14.54
C THR A 170 -9.76 0.57 -13.84
N LEU A 171 -9.80 1.30 -12.73
CA LEU A 171 -11.07 1.62 -12.08
C LEU A 171 -11.83 2.65 -12.93
N THR A 172 -13.13 2.45 -13.06
CA THR A 172 -14.07 3.48 -13.52
C THR A 172 -14.05 4.70 -12.59
N ALA A 173 -14.64 5.81 -13.02
CA ALA A 173 -14.71 7.01 -12.18
C ALA A 173 -15.50 6.73 -10.89
N GLU A 174 -16.59 5.98 -11.02
CA GLU A 174 -17.47 5.58 -9.92
C GLU A 174 -16.76 4.65 -8.94
N GLU A 175 -15.99 3.67 -9.43
CA GLU A 175 -15.18 2.80 -8.56
C GLU A 175 -14.05 3.56 -7.87
N ALA A 176 -13.45 4.53 -8.55
CA ALA A 176 -12.41 5.37 -7.95
C ALA A 176 -12.98 6.26 -6.83
N ASP A 177 -14.18 6.82 -7.01
CA ASP A 177 -14.89 7.53 -5.93
C ASP A 177 -15.28 6.57 -4.80
N GLY A 178 -15.76 5.36 -5.13
CA GLY A 178 -16.05 4.31 -4.15
C GLY A 178 -14.84 3.89 -3.33
N TYR A 179 -13.65 3.81 -3.94
CA TYR A 179 -12.40 3.56 -3.21
C TYR A 179 -12.09 4.67 -2.20
N VAL A 180 -12.25 5.94 -2.60
CA VAL A 180 -12.02 7.08 -1.69
C VAL A 180 -13.04 7.08 -0.55
N GLU A 181 -14.30 6.76 -0.84
CA GLU A 181 -15.37 6.60 0.16
C GLU A 181 -15.06 5.47 1.16
N ASP A 182 -14.56 4.32 0.70
CA ASP A 182 -14.15 3.21 1.56
C ASP A 182 -13.04 3.66 2.52
N MET A 183 -11.99 4.28 1.97
CA MET A 183 -10.87 4.79 2.75
C MET A 183 -11.30 5.86 3.77
N ALA A 184 -12.36 6.64 3.46
CA ALA A 184 -12.93 7.62 4.37
C ALA A 184 -13.52 7.00 5.65
N VAL A 185 -13.99 5.75 5.61
CA VAL A 185 -14.46 5.00 6.81
C VAL A 185 -13.31 4.80 7.79
N ILE A 186 -12.16 4.33 7.28
CA ILE A 186 -10.95 4.10 8.06
C ILE A 186 -10.44 5.42 8.66
N ALA A 187 -10.41 6.48 7.86
CA ALA A 187 -9.97 7.80 8.32
C ALA A 187 -10.84 8.38 9.44
N ARG A 188 -12.17 8.25 9.33
CA ARG A 188 -13.09 8.65 10.40
C ARG A 188 -12.82 7.89 11.69
N ALA A 189 -12.62 6.57 11.59
CA ALA A 189 -12.31 5.73 12.75
C ALA A 189 -10.97 6.13 13.42
N LEU A 190 -9.97 6.51 12.63
CA LEU A 190 -8.69 7.04 13.13
C LEU A 190 -8.79 8.43 13.78
N GLY A 191 -9.88 9.17 13.51
CA GLY A 191 -10.12 10.50 14.09
C GLY A 191 -10.07 11.67 13.11
N VAL A 192 -10.11 11.42 11.80
CA VAL A 192 -10.26 12.48 10.78
C VAL A 192 -11.74 12.87 10.68
N PRO A 193 -12.15 14.12 11.02
CA PRO A 193 -13.58 14.46 11.08
C PRO A 193 -14.28 14.54 9.72
N ALA A 194 -13.54 14.95 8.68
CA ALA A 194 -14.07 15.18 7.33
C ALA A 194 -13.08 14.71 6.25
N PRO A 195 -12.80 13.39 6.15
CA PRO A 195 -11.99 12.86 5.07
C PRO A 195 -12.71 13.01 3.72
N PRO A 196 -11.98 13.00 2.60
CA PRO A 196 -12.60 13.07 1.28
C PRO A 196 -13.41 11.80 1.02
N THR A 197 -14.52 11.93 0.28
CA THR A 197 -15.37 10.80 -0.13
C THR A 197 -15.50 10.69 -1.64
N SER A 198 -14.65 11.41 -2.38
CA SER A 198 -14.55 11.36 -3.84
C SER A 198 -13.13 11.74 -4.27
N VAL A 199 -12.75 11.35 -5.47
CA VAL A 199 -11.46 11.70 -6.09
C VAL A 199 -11.31 13.21 -6.22
N GLN A 200 -12.39 13.94 -6.51
CA GLN A 200 -12.35 15.40 -6.54
C GLN A 200 -12.07 15.96 -5.14
N GLY A 201 -12.79 15.50 -4.11
CA GLY A 201 -12.54 15.92 -2.73
C GLY A 201 -11.13 15.57 -2.24
N LEU A 202 -10.59 14.43 -2.67
CA LEU A 202 -9.22 14.03 -2.37
C LEU A 202 -8.20 15.01 -2.97
N ARG A 203 -8.38 15.41 -4.23
CA ARG A 203 -7.53 16.41 -4.90
C ARG A 203 -7.62 17.76 -4.22
N ASP A 204 -8.82 18.18 -3.84
CA ASP A 204 -9.04 19.46 -3.18
C ASP A 204 -8.34 19.49 -1.81
N GLN A 205 -8.48 18.43 -1.01
CA GLN A 205 -7.80 18.34 0.29
C GLN A 205 -6.28 18.26 0.15
N LEU A 206 -5.75 17.55 -0.84
CA LEU A 206 -4.30 17.56 -1.13
C LEU A 206 -3.77 18.95 -1.47
N ALA A 207 -4.54 19.73 -2.24
CA ALA A 207 -4.14 21.07 -2.61
C ALA A 207 -4.02 22.01 -1.40
N MET A 208 -4.84 21.81 -0.36
CA MET A 208 -4.79 22.62 0.88
C MET A 208 -3.43 22.53 1.58
N TYR A 209 -2.79 21.36 1.55
CA TYR A 209 -1.49 21.16 2.21
C TYR A 209 -0.32 21.78 1.46
N ARG A 210 -0.45 22.17 0.19
CA ARG A 210 0.70 22.48 -0.68
C ARG A 210 1.70 23.46 -0.07
N TYR A 211 1.23 24.45 0.70
CA TYR A 211 2.07 25.48 1.35
C TYR A 211 2.74 25.02 2.64
N GLU A 212 2.31 23.90 3.22
CA GLU A 212 2.88 23.29 4.42
C GLU A 212 3.99 22.28 4.07
N LEU A 213 4.00 21.80 2.82
CA LEU A 213 4.88 20.75 2.34
C LEU A 213 6.21 21.31 1.86
N LYS A 214 7.30 20.81 2.44
CA LYS A 214 8.68 21.19 2.11
C LYS A 214 9.64 20.05 2.43
N GLY A 215 10.75 19.99 1.70
CA GLY A 215 11.86 19.11 2.04
C GLY A 215 12.50 19.54 3.36
N THR A 216 12.77 18.59 4.24
CA THR A 216 13.55 18.75 5.47
C THR A 216 14.77 17.84 5.44
N THR A 217 15.68 17.99 6.40
CA THR A 217 16.79 17.05 6.58
C THR A 217 16.27 15.63 6.80
N GLU A 218 15.24 15.50 7.64
CA GLU A 218 14.61 14.23 7.99
C GLU A 218 13.90 13.59 6.78
N SER A 219 13.24 14.38 5.92
CA SER A 219 12.61 13.84 4.71
C SER A 219 13.66 13.39 3.68
N ALA A 220 14.76 14.13 3.56
CA ALA A 220 15.88 13.75 2.69
C ALA A 220 16.57 12.47 3.19
N ASP A 221 16.74 12.32 4.51
CA ASP A 221 17.29 11.11 5.11
C ASP A 221 16.42 9.88 4.87
N VAL A 222 15.09 10.01 5.00
CA VAL A 222 14.16 8.93 4.68
C VAL A 222 14.21 8.58 3.21
N ALA A 223 14.19 9.57 2.30
CA ALA A 223 14.29 9.32 0.88
C ALA A 223 15.60 8.62 0.52
N LYS A 224 16.73 9.05 1.09
CA LYS A 224 18.04 8.40 0.91
C LYS A 224 18.01 6.96 1.41
N TYR A 225 17.49 6.75 2.62
CA TYR A 225 17.42 5.43 3.23
C TYR A 225 16.58 4.45 2.39
N LEU A 226 15.37 4.88 1.99
CA LEU A 226 14.49 4.07 1.16
C LEU A 226 15.14 3.79 -0.19
N LEU A 227 15.72 4.78 -0.86
CA LEU A 227 16.09 4.63 -2.27
C LEU A 227 17.50 4.06 -2.49
N LEU A 228 18.45 4.33 -1.59
CA LEU A 228 19.87 4.05 -1.81
C LEU A 228 20.46 3.09 -0.78
N GLU A 229 19.91 3.07 0.43
CA GLU A 229 20.41 2.25 1.54
C GLU A 229 19.38 1.20 2.02
N PRO A 230 18.57 0.56 1.14
CA PRO A 230 17.61 -0.42 1.62
C PRO A 230 18.37 -1.64 2.19
N PRO A 231 17.97 -2.17 3.36
CA PRO A 231 18.61 -3.34 3.97
C PRO A 231 18.16 -4.62 3.25
N LEU A 232 18.59 -4.74 2.01
CA LEU A 232 18.27 -5.82 1.09
C LEU A 232 19.54 -6.50 0.59
N PRO A 233 19.52 -7.84 0.42
CA PRO A 233 20.58 -8.55 -0.27
C PRO A 233 20.69 -8.00 -1.70
N PHE A 234 21.90 -8.04 -2.28
CA PHE A 234 22.20 -7.42 -3.57
C PHE A 234 21.26 -7.89 -4.70
N THR A 235 20.84 -9.15 -4.67
CA THR A 235 19.92 -9.77 -5.64
C THR A 235 18.51 -9.15 -5.61
N SER A 236 18.04 -8.67 -4.46
CA SER A 236 16.73 -8.02 -4.32
C SER A 236 16.74 -6.52 -4.65
N LYS A 237 17.91 -5.91 -4.85
CA LYS A 237 18.02 -4.47 -5.13
C LYS A 237 17.44 -4.06 -6.47
N ILE A 238 17.51 -4.94 -7.48
CA ILE A 238 16.97 -4.68 -8.82
C ILE A 238 15.44 -4.56 -8.80
N PRO A 239 14.66 -5.57 -8.37
CA PRO A 239 13.21 -5.44 -8.34
C PRO A 239 12.75 -4.28 -7.43
N TYR A 240 13.45 -4.06 -6.32
CA TYR A 240 13.19 -2.94 -5.42
C TYR A 240 13.45 -1.56 -6.07
N SER A 241 14.51 -1.42 -6.86
CA SER A 241 14.82 -0.17 -7.56
C SER A 241 13.79 0.14 -8.65
N LEU A 242 13.21 -0.88 -9.29
CA LEU A 242 12.12 -0.69 -10.25
C LEU A 242 10.83 -0.22 -9.57
N ILE A 243 10.48 -0.77 -8.38
CA ILE A 243 9.37 -0.27 -7.56
C ILE A 243 9.60 1.20 -7.20
N SER A 244 10.82 1.51 -6.75
CA SER A 244 11.23 2.86 -6.38
C SER A 244 11.12 3.84 -7.56
N ALA A 245 11.62 3.46 -8.73
CA ALA A 245 11.52 4.28 -9.94
C ALA A 245 10.06 4.52 -10.36
N ALA A 246 9.21 3.48 -10.33
CA ALA A 246 7.80 3.60 -10.63
C ALA A 246 7.06 4.51 -9.65
N ALA A 247 7.40 4.45 -8.36
CA ALA A 247 6.83 5.31 -7.33
C ALA A 247 7.24 6.77 -7.51
N ILE A 248 8.53 7.03 -7.77
CA ILE A 248 9.04 8.38 -8.05
C ILE A 248 8.36 8.97 -9.29
N ALA A 249 8.16 8.18 -10.35
CA ALA A 249 7.49 8.64 -11.56
C ALA A 249 6.01 9.05 -11.32
N LEU A 250 5.37 8.53 -10.27
CA LEU A 250 4.01 8.92 -9.88
C LEU A 250 3.96 10.12 -8.91
N LEU A 251 5.09 10.55 -8.35
CA LEU A 251 5.13 11.75 -7.50
C LEU A 251 4.86 13.01 -8.34
N PRO A 252 4.16 14.02 -7.77
CA PRO A 252 4.10 15.35 -8.36
C PRO A 252 5.51 15.90 -8.62
N VAL A 253 5.71 16.62 -9.72
CA VAL A 253 7.03 17.13 -10.10
C VAL A 253 7.65 17.97 -8.98
N TRP A 254 6.85 18.82 -8.34
CA TRP A 254 7.31 19.66 -7.23
C TRP A 254 7.78 18.83 -6.01
N ALA A 255 7.16 17.69 -5.73
CA ALA A 255 7.53 16.83 -4.61
C ALA A 255 8.92 16.20 -4.82
N ARG A 256 9.28 15.92 -6.07
CA ARG A 256 10.61 15.41 -6.43
C ARG A 256 11.70 16.43 -6.19
N VAL A 257 11.41 17.70 -6.47
CA VAL A 257 12.33 18.82 -6.21
C VAL A 257 12.62 18.93 -4.72
N GLU A 258 11.57 18.90 -3.88
CA GLU A 258 11.69 18.96 -2.41
C GLU A 258 12.52 17.79 -1.85
N LEU A 259 12.35 16.58 -2.43
CA LEU A 259 13.09 15.38 -2.03
C LEU A 259 14.46 15.22 -2.71
N LYS A 260 14.88 16.18 -3.56
CA LYS A 260 16.11 16.12 -4.36
C LYS A 260 16.23 14.85 -5.21
N LEU A 261 15.10 14.37 -5.74
CA LEU A 261 15.03 13.17 -6.55
C LEU A 261 15.34 13.48 -8.02
N PRO A 262 15.94 12.53 -8.77
CA PRO A 262 16.21 12.73 -10.18
C PRO A 262 14.92 12.95 -10.98
N TYR A 263 14.97 13.84 -11.97
CA TYR A 263 13.88 14.12 -12.91
C TYR A 263 14.36 13.87 -14.33
N LEU A 264 13.88 12.80 -14.97
CA LEU A 264 14.24 12.43 -16.35
C LEU A 264 13.00 12.41 -17.26
N PRO A 265 12.46 13.58 -17.66
CA PRO A 265 11.10 13.72 -18.21
C PRO A 265 10.82 12.95 -19.51
N VAL A 266 11.82 12.72 -20.35
CA VAL A 266 11.66 12.02 -21.65
C VAL A 266 11.89 10.52 -21.51
N ALA A 267 12.84 10.11 -20.66
CA ALA A 267 13.10 8.70 -20.38
C ALA A 267 11.95 8.08 -19.57
N GLU A 268 11.37 8.82 -18.61
CA GLU A 268 10.34 8.27 -17.72
C GLU A 268 9.01 7.97 -18.43
N LYS A 269 8.55 8.83 -19.35
CA LYS A 269 7.30 8.59 -20.10
C LYS A 269 7.36 7.38 -21.02
N ILE A 270 8.55 7.07 -21.55
CA ILE A 270 8.76 5.98 -22.50
C ILE A 270 9.13 4.67 -21.77
N VAL A 271 9.85 4.76 -20.65
CA VAL A 271 10.47 3.60 -19.98
C VAL A 271 9.77 3.21 -18.68
N VAL A 272 9.25 4.16 -17.89
CA VAL A 272 8.75 3.84 -16.54
C VAL A 272 7.34 3.26 -16.55
N LYS A 273 6.47 3.67 -17.48
CA LYS A 273 5.14 3.05 -17.62
C LYS A 273 5.22 1.54 -17.95
N PRO A 274 5.98 1.09 -18.97
CA PRO A 274 6.14 -0.33 -19.24
C PRO A 274 6.92 -1.07 -18.14
N ILE A 275 7.89 -0.43 -17.47
CA ILE A 275 8.60 -1.04 -16.33
C ILE A 275 7.66 -1.25 -15.14
N GLY A 276 6.84 -0.26 -14.78
CA GLY A 276 5.90 -0.39 -13.67
C GLY A 276 4.84 -1.47 -13.96
N GLN A 277 4.34 -1.53 -15.20
CA GLN A 277 3.47 -2.62 -15.64
C GLN A 277 4.19 -3.98 -15.58
N PHE A 278 5.45 -4.05 -16.00
CA PHE A 278 6.26 -5.27 -15.91
C PHE A 278 6.47 -5.72 -14.45
N VAL A 279 6.81 -4.80 -13.54
CA VAL A 279 6.98 -5.09 -12.11
C VAL A 279 5.67 -5.57 -11.50
N ALA A 280 4.58 -4.82 -11.69
CA ALA A 280 3.28 -5.18 -11.15
C ALA A 280 2.79 -6.52 -11.71
N SER A 281 2.98 -6.77 -13.02
CA SER A 281 2.65 -8.05 -13.65
C SER A 281 3.51 -9.20 -13.13
N THR A 282 4.79 -8.96 -12.85
CA THR A 282 5.71 -9.98 -12.31
C THR A 282 5.36 -10.31 -10.87
N ILE A 283 5.06 -9.32 -10.04
CA ILE A 283 4.60 -9.53 -8.66
C ILE A 283 3.25 -10.25 -8.68
N ARG A 284 2.30 -9.83 -9.53
CA ARG A 284 1.00 -10.49 -9.68
C ARG A 284 1.16 -11.94 -10.12
N TRP A 285 2.02 -12.19 -11.11
CA TRP A 285 2.36 -13.55 -11.53
C TRP A 285 2.92 -14.34 -10.34
N ALA A 286 3.84 -13.77 -9.57
CA ALA A 286 4.39 -14.41 -8.37
C ALA A 286 3.32 -14.72 -7.31
N THR A 287 2.36 -13.82 -7.07
CA THR A 287 1.37 -13.95 -5.99
C THR A 287 0.07 -14.65 -6.39
N ALA A 288 -0.15 -14.95 -7.68
CA ALA A 288 -1.43 -15.49 -8.19
C ALA A 288 -1.76 -16.95 -7.81
N VAL A 289 -1.05 -17.62 -6.90
CA VAL A 289 -1.47 -18.95 -6.41
C VAL A 289 -2.17 -18.84 -5.06
N ASN A 290 -3.51 -18.81 -5.11
CA ASN A 290 -4.46 -19.44 -4.18
C ASN A 290 -5.90 -19.01 -4.51
N GLN A 291 -6.29 -19.06 -5.80
CA GLN A 291 -7.70 -19.26 -6.10
C GLN A 291 -7.89 -20.77 -6.24
N PRO A 292 -8.59 -21.44 -5.31
CA PRO A 292 -9.12 -22.75 -5.65
C PRO A 292 -9.93 -22.57 -6.93
N GLU A 293 -9.70 -23.42 -7.91
CA GLU A 293 -10.57 -23.50 -9.07
C GLU A 293 -12.00 -23.55 -8.54
N THR A 294 -12.77 -22.51 -8.87
CA THR A 294 -14.21 -22.55 -8.69
C THR A 294 -14.67 -23.73 -9.55
N THR A 295 -14.86 -24.88 -8.92
CA THR A 295 -15.55 -26.03 -9.50
C THR A 295 -17.03 -25.66 -9.62
N ALA A 296 -17.31 -24.70 -10.48
CA ALA A 296 -18.61 -24.50 -11.09
C ALA A 296 -18.78 -25.59 -12.15
N ASP A 297 -18.87 -26.85 -11.71
CA ASP A 297 -19.28 -28.01 -12.52
C ASP A 297 -19.62 -29.23 -11.61
N ALA A 298 -20.16 -28.98 -10.40
CA ALA A 298 -20.65 -30.06 -9.52
C ALA A 298 -21.92 -29.68 -8.75
N VAL A 299 -22.85 -28.94 -9.38
CA VAL A 299 -24.23 -28.76 -8.87
C VAL A 299 -25.25 -28.90 -10.02
N THR A 300 -25.05 -29.88 -10.88
CA THR A 300 -26.06 -30.26 -11.89
C THR A 300 -26.43 -31.74 -11.88
N ASP A 301 -25.83 -32.58 -11.02
CA ASP A 301 -26.08 -34.03 -10.99
C ASP A 301 -26.77 -34.55 -9.71
N THR A 302 -27.21 -33.68 -8.80
CA THR A 302 -27.92 -34.09 -7.57
C THR A 302 -29.42 -33.76 -7.55
N VAL A 303 -29.98 -33.23 -8.64
CA VAL A 303 -31.44 -32.96 -8.73
C VAL A 303 -32.19 -33.98 -9.60
N GLU A 304 -31.50 -34.82 -10.38
CA GLU A 304 -32.17 -35.77 -11.31
C GLU A 304 -32.30 -37.22 -10.77
N THR A 305 -31.92 -37.49 -9.52
CA THR A 305 -32.08 -38.83 -8.89
C THR A 305 -33.09 -38.88 -7.73
N ALA A 306 -33.85 -37.81 -7.49
CA ALA A 306 -34.92 -37.76 -6.48
C ALA A 306 -36.33 -37.66 -7.10
N SER A 307 -36.51 -38.09 -8.35
CA SER A 307 -37.82 -38.24 -8.98
C SER A 307 -37.82 -39.44 -9.95
N ASN A 308 -37.80 -40.64 -9.38
CA ASN A 308 -38.40 -41.86 -9.94
C ASN A 308 -38.51 -42.93 -8.86
#